data_AF-V8BCM5-F1
#
_entry.id   AF-V8BCM5-F1
#
_cell.length_a   1.000
_cell.length_b   1.000
_cell.length_c   1.000
_cell.angle_alpha   90.00
_cell.angle_beta   90.00
_cell.angle_gamma   90.00
#
_symmetry.space_group_name_H-M   'P 1'
#
loop_
_entity.id
_entity.type
_entity.pdbx_description
1 polymer ?
#
loop_
_entity_poly.entity_id
_entity_poly.type
_entity_poly.pdbx_seq_one_letter_code
_entity_poly.pdbx_strand_id
1 'polypeptide(L)'
;MNIGQEEKRSKKELARNVLCQYRSLCRIAGVDYLTGDLLDSCIDQQNQRQNMALTEVNRIRKAIEGISSAIDKRILEMSFIGQKKVSVYEQMDILSISSSNYHRRKARALLEFIDHWQ
;
A
#
# COMPACT_ATOMS: atom_id res chain seq x y z
N MET A 1 -28.82 -11.37 5.95
CA MET A 1 -27.65 -10.62 5.43
C MET A 1 -26.76 -10.27 6.60
N ASN A 2 -25.46 -10.53 6.49
CA ASN A 2 -24.52 -10.44 7.61
C ASN A 2 -23.76 -9.11 7.51
N ILE A 3 -24.28 -8.06 8.17
CA ILE A 3 -23.83 -6.66 8.09
C ILE A 3 -22.30 -6.54 8.28
N GLY A 4 -21.70 -7.34 9.18
CA GLY A 4 -20.25 -7.32 9.42
C GLY A 4 -19.39 -7.87 8.27
N GLN A 5 -19.94 -8.69 7.36
CA GLN A 5 -19.21 -9.16 6.18
C GLN A 5 -19.18 -8.09 5.08
N GLU A 6 -20.26 -7.33 4.92
CA GLU A 6 -20.36 -6.23 3.96
C GLU A 6 -19.45 -5.06 4.36
N GLU A 7 -19.42 -4.70 5.65
CA GLU A 7 -18.52 -3.67 6.17
C GLU A 7 -17.05 -4.02 5.93
N LYS A 8 -16.64 -5.26 6.25
CA LYS A 8 -15.28 -5.74 5.99
C LYS A 8 -14.95 -5.74 4.49
N ARG A 9 -15.93 -6.02 3.62
CA ARG A 9 -15.73 -5.96 2.17
C ARG A 9 -15.46 -4.52 1.73
N SER A 10 -16.27 -3.57 2.19
CA SER A 10 -16.13 -2.15 1.90
C SER A 10 -14.77 -1.60 2.36
N LYS A 11 -14.36 -1.89 3.60
CA LYS A 11 -13.05 -1.51 4.14
C LYS A 11 -11.88 -2.02 3.30
N LYS A 12 -11.91 -3.30 2.90
CA LYS A 12 -10.88 -3.87 2.02
C LYS A 12 -10.87 -3.25 0.62
N GLU A 13 -12.02 -2.84 0.11
CA GLU A 13 -12.13 -2.16 -1.18
C GLU A 13 -11.55 -0.75 -1.11
N LEU A 14 -11.87 0.00 -0.06
CA LEU A 14 -11.27 1.30 0.22
C LEU A 14 -9.74 1.20 0.33
N ALA A 15 -9.22 0.25 1.11
CA ALA A 15 -7.79 -0.01 1.25
C ALA A 15 -7.11 -0.23 -0.12
N ARG A 16 -7.72 -1.06 -0.98
CA ARG A 16 -7.20 -1.30 -2.34
C ARG A 16 -7.23 -0.04 -3.18
N ASN A 17 -8.30 0.74 -3.14
CA ASN A 17 -8.43 1.97 -3.92
C ASN A 17 -7.36 3.00 -3.54
N VAL A 18 -7.05 3.13 -2.25
CA VAL A 18 -5.96 3.99 -1.76
C VAL A 18 -4.60 3.45 -2.24
N LEU A 19 -4.31 2.17 -1.99
CA LEU A 19 -3.02 1.57 -2.33
C LEU A 19 -2.74 1.55 -3.84
N CYS A 20 -3.76 1.36 -4.69
CA CYS A 20 -3.63 1.41 -6.14
C CYS A 20 -3.21 2.81 -6.65
N GLN A 21 -3.49 3.87 -5.91
CA GLN A 21 -3.11 5.23 -6.27
C GLN A 21 -1.66 5.57 -5.91
N TYR A 22 -1.02 4.78 -5.04
CA TYR A 22 0.30 5.08 -4.49
C TYR A 22 1.35 5.46 -5.54
N ARG A 23 1.48 4.68 -6.61
CA ARG A 23 2.46 4.96 -7.68
C ARG A 23 2.15 6.26 -8.42
N SER A 24 0.88 6.53 -8.67
CA SER A 24 0.45 7.78 -9.31
C SER A 24 0.78 8.97 -8.41
N LEU A 25 0.51 8.86 -7.11
CA LEU A 25 0.83 9.88 -6.12
C LEU A 25 2.33 10.11 -6.01
N CYS A 26 3.16 9.05 -5.99
CA CYS A 26 4.62 9.19 -6.00
C CYS A 26 5.11 9.95 -7.23
N ARG A 27 4.56 9.64 -8.41
CA ARG A 27 4.88 10.35 -9.65
C ARG A 27 4.48 11.82 -9.59
N ILE A 28 3.30 12.14 -9.03
CA ILE A 28 2.86 13.53 -8.88
C ILE A 28 3.74 14.26 -7.87
N ALA A 29 4.03 13.65 -6.72
CA ALA A 29 4.88 14.23 -5.68
C ALA A 29 6.34 14.41 -6.13
N GLY A 30 6.78 13.69 -7.16
CA GLY A 30 8.17 13.69 -7.60
C GLY A 30 9.07 12.98 -6.60
N VAL A 31 8.60 11.85 -6.05
CA VAL A 31 9.37 11.00 -5.15
C VAL A 31 9.63 9.62 -5.73
N ASP A 32 10.74 9.01 -5.34
CA ASP A 32 10.96 7.59 -5.58
C ASP A 32 9.92 6.78 -4.82
N TYR A 33 9.26 5.86 -5.52
CA TYR A 33 8.14 5.13 -4.94
C TYR A 33 8.59 4.01 -3.97
N LEU A 34 9.86 3.60 -3.98
CA LEU A 34 10.40 2.65 -2.99
C LEU A 34 10.84 3.37 -1.72
N THR A 35 11.68 4.40 -1.85
CA THR A 35 12.31 5.06 -0.70
C THR A 35 11.42 6.17 -0.14
N GLY A 36 10.59 6.79 -0.99
CA GLY A 36 9.82 7.98 -0.65
C GLY A 36 10.65 9.26 -0.73
N ASP A 37 11.90 9.18 -1.20
CA ASP A 37 12.80 10.33 -1.28
C ASP A 37 12.45 11.22 -2.47
N LEU A 38 12.64 12.52 -2.34
CA LEU A 38 12.48 13.48 -3.43
C LEU A 38 13.45 13.17 -4.56
N LEU A 39 12.94 13.19 -5.78
CA LEU A 39 13.77 13.14 -6.98
C LEU A 39 14.46 14.50 -7.17
N ASP A 40 15.70 14.48 -7.66
CA ASP A 40 16.55 15.67 -7.79
C ASP A 40 15.88 16.85 -8.53
N SER A 41 14.97 16.55 -9.47
CA SER A 41 14.21 17.54 -10.22
C SER A 41 13.17 18.32 -9.40
N CYS A 42 12.89 17.91 -8.16
CA CYS A 42 11.88 18.51 -7.28
C CYS A 42 12.48 19.17 -6.02
N ILE A 43 13.81 19.22 -5.91
CA ILE A 43 14.51 19.76 -4.73
C ILE A 43 14.32 21.28 -4.60
N ASP A 44 14.21 22.00 -5.72
CA ASP A 44 14.24 23.47 -5.71
C ASP A 44 12.85 24.12 -5.48
N GLN A 45 11.75 23.48 -5.89
CA GLN A 45 10.39 23.97 -5.60
C GLN A 45 9.30 22.91 -5.86
N GLN A 46 8.52 22.55 -4.83
CA GLN A 46 7.29 21.77 -4.99
C GLN A 46 6.06 22.68 -5.03
N ASN A 47 5.23 22.52 -6.05
CA ASN A 47 3.94 23.21 -6.12
C ASN A 47 2.90 22.56 -5.18
N GLN A 48 1.78 23.25 -4.94
CA GLN A 48 0.73 22.80 -4.03
C GLN A 48 0.23 21.37 -4.33
N ARG A 49 0.11 21.00 -5.61
CA ARG A 49 -0.33 19.66 -6.02
C ARG A 49 0.69 18.58 -5.65
N GLN A 50 1.98 18.88 -5.80
CA GLN A 50 3.06 17.98 -5.41
C GLN A 50 3.09 17.80 -3.88
N ASN A 51 2.93 18.88 -3.12
CA ASN A 51 2.87 18.85 -1.65
C ASN A 51 1.70 18.01 -1.11
N MET A 52 0.51 18.15 -1.72
CA MET A 52 -0.64 17.31 -1.37
C MET A 52 -0.39 15.84 -1.68
N ALA A 53 0.17 15.53 -2.85
CA ALA A 53 0.51 14.16 -3.21
C ALA A 53 1.57 13.56 -2.28
N LEU A 54 2.59 14.35 -1.88
CA LEU A 54 3.62 13.92 -0.94
C LEU A 54 3.03 13.59 0.43
N THR A 55 2.09 14.41 0.91
CA THR A 55 1.37 14.17 2.17
C THR A 55 0.63 12.84 2.12
N GLU A 56 -0.08 12.56 1.03
CA GLU A 56 -0.78 11.28 0.85
C GLU A 56 0.19 10.09 0.73
N VAL A 57 1.31 10.23 0.02
CA VAL A 57 2.36 9.20 -0.04
C VAL A 57 2.87 8.87 1.36
N ASN A 58 3.20 9.89 2.16
CA ASN A 58 3.69 9.72 3.52
C ASN A 58 2.64 9.07 4.43
N ARG A 59 1.36 9.42 4.27
CA ARG A 59 0.25 8.80 4.99
C ARG A 59 0.12 7.31 4.66
N ILE A 60 0.19 6.95 3.38
CA ILE A 60 0.15 5.55 2.93
C ILE A 60 1.35 4.77 3.48
N ARG A 61 2.56 5.32 3.39
CA ARG A 61 3.78 4.68 3.91
C ARG A 61 3.66 4.44 5.41
N LYS A 62 3.27 5.46 6.18
CA LYS A 62 3.06 5.35 7.62
C LYS A 62 2.03 4.28 7.99
N ALA A 63 0.93 4.18 7.24
CA ALA A 63 -0.07 3.15 7.45
C ALA A 63 0.45 1.73 7.15
N ILE A 64 1.29 1.56 6.13
CA ILE A 64 1.97 0.28 5.86
C ILE A 64 2.98 -0.06 6.96
N GLU A 65 3.74 0.91 7.45
CA GLU A 65 4.66 0.73 8.58
C GLU A 65 3.94 0.36 9.89
N GLY A 66 2.69 0.79 10.05
CA GLY A 66 1.85 0.43 11.20
C GLY A 66 1.46 -1.05 11.26
N ILE A 67 1.55 -1.79 10.14
CA ILE A 67 1.13 -3.20 10.08
C ILE A 67 2.03 -4.06 10.96
N SER A 68 1.43 -4.70 11.96
CA SER A 68 2.10 -5.43 13.03
C SER A 68 2.85 -6.66 12.51
N SER A 69 2.28 -7.38 11.55
CA SER A 69 2.90 -8.60 11.01
C SER A 69 3.80 -8.29 9.81
N ALA A 70 5.10 -8.58 9.95
CA ALA A 70 6.08 -8.39 8.88
C ALA A 70 5.70 -9.10 7.56
N ILE A 71 5.11 -10.30 7.64
CA ILE A 71 4.66 -11.04 6.44
C ILE A 71 3.48 -10.31 5.77
N ASP A 72 2.53 -9.81 6.56
CA ASP A 72 1.35 -9.12 6.05
C ASP A 72 1.73 -7.76 5.42
N LYS A 73 2.62 -7.01 6.09
CA LYS A 73 3.27 -5.82 5.55
C LYS A 73 3.93 -6.13 4.21
N ARG A 74 4.77 -7.17 4.17
CA ARG A 74 5.48 -7.59 2.95
C ARG A 74 4.55 -7.95 1.81
N ILE A 75 3.40 -8.58 2.08
CA ILE A 75 2.38 -8.86 1.08
C ILE A 75 1.85 -7.57 0.43
N LEU A 76 1.60 -6.52 1.23
CA LEU A 76 1.14 -5.24 0.69
C LEU A 76 2.24 -4.53 -0.09
N GLU A 77 3.47 -4.52 0.43
CA GLU A 77 4.62 -3.93 -0.26
C GLU A 77 4.81 -4.54 -1.65
N MET A 78 4.87 -5.88 -1.75
CA MET A 78 5.01 -6.56 -3.05
C MET A 78 3.81 -6.36 -3.97
N SER A 79 2.61 -6.19 -3.41
CA SER A 79 1.39 -6.01 -4.18
C SER A 79 1.22 -4.59 -4.74
N PHE A 80 1.71 -3.57 -4.03
CA PHE A 80 1.36 -2.17 -4.32
C PHE A 80 2.55 -1.21 -4.41
N ILE A 81 3.66 -1.49 -3.72
CA ILE A 81 4.79 -0.56 -3.55
C ILE A 81 6.01 -0.98 -4.39
N GLY A 82 6.29 -2.27 -4.54
CA GLY A 82 7.50 -2.78 -5.21
C GLY A 82 7.63 -2.33 -6.68
N GLN A 83 8.86 -2.28 -7.21
CA GLN A 83 9.15 -1.78 -8.58
C GLN A 83 8.50 -2.61 -9.67
N LYS A 84 8.64 -3.93 -9.58
CA LYS A 84 8.05 -4.87 -10.51
C LYS A 84 6.73 -5.37 -9.95
N LYS A 85 5.72 -5.48 -10.81
CA LYS A 85 4.49 -6.19 -10.46
C LYS A 85 4.83 -7.66 -10.30
N VAL A 86 4.92 -8.12 -9.05
CA VAL A 86 5.13 -9.53 -8.72
C VAL A 86 3.77 -10.22 -8.75
N SER A 87 3.64 -11.27 -9.55
CA SER A 87 2.40 -12.05 -9.62
C SER A 87 2.06 -12.66 -8.25
N VAL A 88 0.79 -12.99 -8.03
CA VAL A 88 0.38 -13.64 -6.77
C VAL A 88 1.16 -14.93 -6.54
N TYR A 89 1.42 -15.70 -7.61
CA TYR A 89 2.22 -16.93 -7.54
C TYR A 89 3.65 -16.68 -7.09
N GLU A 90 4.35 -15.75 -7.76
CA GLU A 90 5.72 -15.39 -7.36
C GLU A 90 5.77 -14.84 -5.92
N GLN A 91 4.76 -14.08 -5.48
CA GLN A 91 4.69 -13.61 -4.09
C GLN A 91 4.54 -14.77 -3.09
N MET A 92 3.73 -15.78 -3.43
CA MET A 92 3.54 -16.97 -2.60
C MET A 92 4.85 -17.77 -2.49
N ASP A 93 5.57 -17.93 -3.60
CA ASP A 93 6.85 -18.61 -3.63
C ASP A 93 7.91 -17.86 -2.81
N ILE A 94 8.05 -16.55 -3.01
CA ILE A 94 8.99 -15.70 -2.25
C ILE A 94 8.72 -15.77 -0.75
N LEU A 95 7.44 -15.80 -0.35
CA LEU A 95 7.05 -15.86 1.06
C LEU A 95 6.97 -17.28 1.60
N SER A 96 7.10 -18.31 0.75
CA SER A 96 6.92 -19.71 1.11
C SER A 96 5.60 -19.97 1.85
N ILE A 97 4.48 -19.44 1.34
CA ILE A 97 3.15 -19.62 1.92
C ILE A 97 2.14 -20.19 0.93
N SER A 98 1.22 -21.03 1.43
CA SER A 98 0.13 -21.56 0.62
C SER A 98 -0.85 -20.47 0.17
N SER A 99 -1.55 -20.72 -0.94
CA SER A 99 -2.54 -19.80 -1.50
C SER A 99 -3.64 -19.40 -0.51
N SER A 100 -4.19 -20.36 0.23
CA SER A 100 -5.21 -20.07 1.25
C SER A 100 -4.68 -19.16 2.35
N ASN A 101 -3.43 -19.37 2.78
CA ASN A 101 -2.79 -18.52 3.78
C ASN A 101 -2.46 -17.13 3.21
N TYR A 102 -1.98 -17.04 1.97
CA TYR A 102 -1.72 -15.77 1.27
C TYR A 102 -2.96 -14.89 1.21
N HIS A 103 -4.09 -15.42 0.71
CA HIS A 103 -5.31 -14.63 0.57
C HIS A 103 -5.89 -14.19 1.92
N ARG A 104 -5.82 -15.06 2.93
CA ARG A 104 -6.23 -14.71 4.30
C ARG A 104 -5.36 -13.61 4.89
N ARG A 105 -4.03 -13.73 4.76
CA ARG A 105 -3.08 -12.71 5.23
C ARG A 105 -3.24 -11.39 4.50
N LYS A 106 -3.37 -11.42 3.16
CA LYS A 106 -3.64 -10.21 2.36
C LYS A 106 -4.94 -9.53 2.80
N ALA A 107 -6.00 -10.28 3.06
CA ALA A 107 -7.26 -9.73 3.53
C ALA A 107 -7.15 -9.09 4.91
N ARG A 108 -6.38 -9.69 5.83
CA ARG A 108 -6.07 -9.12 7.14
C ARG A 108 -5.23 -7.85 7.02
N ALA A 109 -4.17 -7.90 6.22
CA ALA A 109 -3.28 -6.75 5.97
C ALA A 109 -4.03 -5.54 5.43
N LEU A 110 -4.99 -5.74 4.51
CA LEU A 110 -5.82 -4.66 3.97
C LEU A 110 -6.74 -4.02 5.02
N LEU A 111 -7.23 -4.81 5.98
CA LEU A 111 -8.05 -4.29 7.08
C LEU A 111 -7.19 -3.49 8.08
N GLU A 112 -6.06 -4.05 8.49
CA GLU A 112 -5.13 -3.36 9.39
C GLU A 112 -4.56 -2.09 8.77
N PHE A 113 -4.23 -2.11 7.47
CA PHE A 113 -3.81 -0.91 6.74
C PHE A 113 -4.84 0.21 6.83
N ILE A 114 -6.14 -0.08 6.63
CA ILE A 114 -7.15 0.98 6.63
C ILE A 114 -7.34 1.56 8.03
N ASP A 115 -7.20 0.74 9.08
CA ASP A 115 -7.27 1.18 10.47
C ASP A 115 -6.12 2.13 10.83
N HIS A 116 -4.94 1.99 10.20
CA HIS A 116 -3.81 2.91 10.36
C HIS A 116 -3.83 4.11 9.40
N TRP A 117 -4.57 4.01 8.29
CA TRP A 117 -4.67 5.10 7.31
C TRP A 117 -5.69 6.15 7.74
N GLN A 118 -6.80 5.76 8.37
CA GLN A 118 -7.84 6.68 8.86
C GLN A 118 -7.31 7.57 9.98
#